data_AF-A0A8S3WGX3-F1
#
_entry.id   AF-A0A8S3WGX3-F1
#
_cell.length_a   1.000
_cell.length_b   1.000
_cell.length_c   1.000
_cell.angle_alpha   90.00
_cell.angle_beta   90.00
_cell.angle_gamma   90.00
#
_symmetry.space_group_name_H-M   'P 1'
#
loop_
_entity.id
_entity.type
_entity.pdbx_description
1 polymer ?
#
loop_
_entity_poly.entity_id
_entity_poly.type
_entity_poly.pdbx_seq_one_letter_code
_entity_poly.pdbx_strand_id
1 'polypeptide(L)' 'MNVKLKVPNKRLNISLETTPDSALKENLTHIFMKLTDLDRQRSERCLEEKDWNLKNALEYFIKLLKLNHIDLLFTT' A
#
# COMPACT_ATOMS: atom_id res chain seq x y z
N MET A 1 -33.40 -0.09 14.37
CA MET A 1 -32.34 -1.01 14.81
C MET A 1 -31.01 -0.46 14.33
N ASN A 2 -30.13 -0.02 15.23
CA ASN A 2 -28.85 0.59 14.86
C ASN A 2 -27.74 -0.45 15.05
N VAL A 3 -27.25 -1.03 13.96
CA VAL A 3 -26.19 -2.04 14.00
C VAL A 3 -24.86 -1.31 14.19
N LYS A 4 -24.32 -1.32 15.42
CA LYS A 4 -22.95 -0.85 15.68
C LYS A 4 -21.97 -1.87 15.11
N LEU A 5 -21.47 -1.63 13.92
CA LEU A 5 -20.33 -2.35 13.35
C LEU A 5 -19.10 -2.09 14.22
N LYS A 6 -18.76 -3.05 15.10
CA LYS A 6 -17.48 -3.07 15.80
C LYS A 6 -16.40 -3.46 14.79
N VAL A 7 -15.88 -2.49 14.05
CA VAL A 7 -14.64 -2.68 13.29
C VAL A 7 -13.53 -2.89 14.32
N PRO A 8 -12.84 -4.04 14.33
CA PRO A 8 -11.72 -4.26 15.23
C PRO A 8 -10.65 -3.21 14.91
N ASN A 9 -10.50 -2.20 15.76
CA ASN A 9 -9.41 -1.23 15.67
C ASN A 9 -8.13 -1.88 16.18
N LYS A 10 -7.69 -2.97 15.53
CA LYS A 10 -6.31 -3.41 15.64
C LYS A 10 -5.50 -2.35 14.92
N ARG A 11 -4.95 -1.41 15.69
CA ARG A 11 -3.83 -0.58 15.21
C ARG A 11 -2.76 -1.58 14.78
N LEU A 12 -2.67 -1.81 13.48
CA LEU A 12 -1.57 -2.53 12.85
C LEU A 12 -0.32 -1.68 13.10
N ASN A 13 0.28 -1.85 14.28
CA ASN A 13 1.57 -1.28 14.61
C ASN A 13 2.63 -2.12 13.89
N ILE A 14 2.62 -2.04 12.56
CA ILE A 14 3.62 -2.64 11.70
C ILE A 14 4.80 -1.67 11.75
N SER A 15 5.51 -1.66 12.88
CA SER A 15 6.82 -1.03 12.99
C SER A 15 7.79 -1.98 12.28
N LEU A 16 7.94 -1.80 10.96
CA LEU A 16 8.93 -2.48 10.13
C LEU A 16 10.29 -1.81 10.37
N GLU A 17 10.86 -1.97 11.57
CA GLU A 17 12.26 -1.60 11.82
C GLU A 17 13.25 -2.58 11.16
N THR A 18 12.72 -3.62 10.53
CA THR A 18 13.45 -4.61 9.73
C THR A 18 12.91 -4.63 8.31
N THR A 19 13.83 -4.73 7.33
CA THR A 19 13.47 -4.94 5.93
C THR A 19 12.55 -6.15 5.83
N PRO A 20 11.34 -6.01 5.24
CA PRO A 20 10.39 -7.10 5.17
C PRO A 20 10.98 -8.27 4.39
N ASP A 21 10.78 -9.48 4.90
CA ASP A 21 11.14 -10.70 4.20
C ASP A 21 10.29 -10.91 2.94
N SER A 22 10.67 -11.88 2.09
CA SER A 22 9.99 -12.14 0.82
C SER A 22 8.49 -12.46 0.99
N ALA A 23 8.12 -13.17 2.06
CA ALA A 23 6.72 -13.52 2.30
C ALA A 23 5.89 -12.31 2.74
N LEU A 24 6.47 -11.43 3.55
CA LEU A 24 5.84 -10.19 3.97
C LEU A 24 5.71 -9.22 2.80
N LYS A 25 6.74 -9.11 1.94
CA LYS A 25 6.68 -8.34 0.69
C LYS A 25 5.54 -8.81 -0.21
N GLU A 26 5.43 -10.11 -0.46
CA GLU A 26 4.35 -10.70 -1.25
C GLU A 26 2.97 -10.34 -0.67
N ASN A 27 2.80 -10.46 0.64
CA ASN A 27 1.54 -10.09 1.30
C ASN A 27 1.22 -8.60 1.18
N LEU A 28 2.22 -7.72 1.34
CA LEU A 28 2.06 -6.28 1.20
C LEU A 28 1.68 -5.91 -0.24
N THR A 29 2.31 -6.53 -1.24
CA THR A 29 1.96 -6.36 -2.65
C THR A 29 0.52 -6.75 -2.92
N HIS A 30 0.07 -7.93 -2.45
CA HIS A 30 -1.32 -8.36 -2.63
C HIS A 30 -2.33 -7.42 -1.97
N ILE A 31 -2.03 -6.94 -0.76
CA ILE A 31 -2.87 -5.97 -0.07
C ILE A 31 -2.94 -4.66 -0.86
N PHE A 32 -1.79 -4.16 -1.33
CA PHE A 32 -1.72 -2.91 -2.09
C PHE A 32 -2.49 -2.99 -3.40
N MET A 33 -2.33 -4.07 -4.16
CA MET A 33 -3.08 -4.33 -5.38
C MET A 33 -4.59 -4.28 -5.13
N LYS A 34 -5.07 -4.98 -4.08
CA LYS A 34 -6.50 -5.00 -3.71
C LYS A 34 -7.06 -3.62 -3.30
N LEU A 35 -6.20 -2.72 -2.83
CA LEU A 35 -6.60 -1.38 -2.40
C LEU A 35 -6.55 -0.34 -3.52
N THR A 36 -5.76 -0.59 -4.56
CA THR A 36 -5.42 0.42 -5.58
C THR A 36 -5.81 0.02 -7.00
N ASP A 37 -6.21 -1.24 -7.20
CA ASP A 37 -6.43 -1.87 -8.52
C ASP A 37 -5.24 -1.74 -9.48
N LEU A 38 -4.03 -1.52 -8.94
CA LEU A 38 -2.79 -1.57 -9.71
C LEU A 38 -2.37 -3.01 -9.98
N ASP A 39 -1.63 -3.20 -11.07
CA ASP A 39 -0.92 -4.46 -11.29
C ASP A 39 0.20 -4.66 -10.27
N ARG A 40 0.75 -5.88 -10.26
CA ARG A 40 1.84 -6.26 -9.36
C ARG A 40 3.03 -5.32 -9.50
N GLN A 41 3.50 -5.07 -10.72
CA GLN A 41 4.73 -4.31 -10.98
C GLN A 41 4.63 -2.88 -10.42
N ARG A 42 3.50 -2.20 -10.66
CA ARG A 42 3.27 -0.84 -10.14
C ARG A 42 3.07 -0.82 -8.63
N SER A 43 2.42 -1.85 -8.09
CA SER A 43 2.24 -2.00 -6.64
C SER A 43 3.59 -2.20 -5.93
N GLU A 44 4.45 -3.08 -6.45
CA GLU A 44 5.80 -3.31 -5.94
C GLU A 44 6.62 -2.03 -6.01
N ARG A 45 6.60 -1.30 -7.13
CA ARG A 45 7.29 -0.01 -7.27
C ARG A 45 6.85 1.01 -6.22
N CYS A 46 5.53 1.17 -5.99
CA CYS A 46 5.03 2.07 -4.96
C CYS A 46 5.47 1.67 -3.54
N LEU A 47 5.52 0.38 -3.26
CA LEU A 47 5.97 -0.15 -1.98
C LEU A 47 7.48 0.07 -1.81
N GLU A 48 8.29 -0.26 -2.82
CA GLU A 48 9.74 -0.07 -2.81
C GLU A 48 10.14 1.40 -2.61
N GLU A 49 9.48 2.32 -3.32
CA GLU A 49 9.71 3.77 -3.24
C GLU A 49 9.43 4.35 -1.84
N LYS A 50 8.75 3.59 -0.99
CA LYS A 50 8.40 3.95 0.39
C LYS A 50 8.88 2.90 1.39
N ASP A 51 9.96 2.19 1.08
CA ASP A 51 10.63 1.23 1.96
C ASP A 51 9.69 0.13 2.48
N TRP A 52 8.78 -0.32 1.62
CA TRP A 52 7.74 -1.30 1.92
C TRP A 52 6.78 -0.88 3.04
N ASN A 53 6.75 0.41 3.39
CA ASN A 53 5.79 0.96 4.31
C ASN A 53 4.44 1.16 3.61
N LEU A 54 3.50 0.24 3.87
CA LEU A 54 2.19 0.22 3.23
C LEU A 54 1.43 1.55 3.34
N LYS A 55 1.47 2.18 4.52
CA LYS A 55 0.77 3.45 4.75
C LYS A 55 1.37 4.55 3.88
N ASN A 56 2.70 4.71 3.91
CA ASN A 56 3.38 5.74 3.14
C ASN A 56 3.24 5.51 1.62
N ALA A 57 3.26 4.26 1.18
CA ALA A 57 3.00 3.87 -0.21
C ALA A 57 1.58 4.27 -0.64
N LEU A 58 0.57 4.04 0.19
CA LEU A 58 -0.81 4.43 -0.11
C LEU A 58 -0.96 5.96 -0.13
N GLU A 59 -0.35 6.66 0.82
CA GLU A 59 -0.33 8.13 0.82
C GLU A 59 0.36 8.70 -0.43
N TYR A 60 1.45 8.07 -0.88
CA TYR A 60 2.13 8.43 -2.11
C TYR A 60 1.26 8.19 -3.34
N PHE A 61 0.64 7.01 -3.46
CA PHE A 61 -0.29 6.68 -4.54
C PHE A 61 -1.47 7.66 -4.62
N ILE A 62 -2.09 7.99 -3.48
CA ILE A 62 -3.19 8.96 -3.42
C ILE A 62 -2.73 10.35 -3.87
N LYS A 63 -1.50 10.76 -3.53
CA LYS A 63 -0.93 12.04 -4.02
C LYS A 63 -0.77 12.03 -5.54
N LEU A 64 -0.27 10.94 -6.11
CA LEU A 64 -0.15 10.81 -7.58
C LEU A 64 -1.50 10.88 -8.28
N LEU A 65 -2.53 10.20 -7.75
CA LEU A 65 -3.91 10.29 -8.26
C LEU A 65 -4.44 11.72 -8.23
N LYS A 66 -4.28 12.42 -7.10
CA LYS A 66 -4.78 13.80 -6.94
C LYS A 66 -4.09 14.81 -7.84
N LEU A 67 -2.82 14.58 -8.15
CA LEU A 67 -2.04 15.44 -9.05
C LEU A 67 -2.22 15.04 -10.53
N ASN A 68 -3.01 14.01 -10.83
CA ASN A 68 -3.13 13.43 -12.17
C ASN A 68 -1.77 13.02 -12.76
N HIS A 69 -0.83 12.62 -11.90
CA HIS A 69 0.54 12.23 -12.24
C HIS A 69 0.72 10.71 -12.18
N ILE A 70 -0.36 9.94 -12.30
CA ILE A 70 -0.30 8.48 -12.18
C ILE A 70 0.56 7.86 -13.28
N ASP A 71 0.71 8.54 -14.42
CA ASP A 71 1.58 8.18 -15.55
C ASP A 71 3.05 7.96 -15.14
N LEU A 72 3.51 8.60 -14.05
CA LEU A 72 4.86 8.40 -13.51
C LEU A 72 5.09 6.95 -13.02
N LEU A 73 4.03 6.22 -12.69
CA LEU A 73 4.13 4.80 -12.35
C LEU A 73 4.33 3.90 -13.59
N PHE A 74 4.07 4.41 -14.79
CA PHE A 74 4.08 3.67 -16.05
C PHE A 74 5.35 3.91 -16.89
N THR A 75 6.14 4.93 -16.57
CA THR A 75 7.40 5.21 -17.26
C THR A 75 8.50 4.30 -16.70
N THR A 76 8.98 3.39 -17.55
CA THR A 76 10.11 2.46 -17.34
C THR A 76 11.43 3.17 -17.19
#